data_AF-A0A929G9G2-F1
#
_entry.id   AF-A0A929G9G2-F1
#
_cell.length_a   1.000
_cell.length_b   1.000
_cell.length_c   1.000
_cell.angle_alpha   90.00
_cell.angle_beta   90.00
_cell.angle_gamma   90.00
#
_symmetry.space_group_name_H-M   'P 1'
#
loop_
_entity.id
_entity.type
_entity.pdbx_description
1 polymer ?
#
loop_
_entity_poly.entity_id
_entity_poly.type
_entity_poly.pdbx_seq_one_letter_code
_entity_poly.pdbx_strand_id
1 'polypeptide(L)' 'MLTIVHFTLGPVMTNTYLVADDLTGEAIVIDPADEGERIVSEAEKRGWRIG' A
#
# COMPACT_ATOMS: atom_id res chain seq x y z
N MET A 1 13.11 -2.28 -8.31
CA MET A 1 12.22 -3.37 -8.79
C MET A 1 10.87 -3.04 -8.21
N LEU A 2 9.78 -3.23 -8.95
CA LEU A 2 8.46 -2.88 -8.44
C LEU A 2 7.85 -4.06 -7.68
N THR A 3 7.43 -3.80 -6.45
CA THR A 3 6.64 -4.73 -5.63
C THR A 3 5.21 -4.20 -5.50
N ILE A 4 4.22 -5.10 -5.56
CA ILE A 4 2.80 -4.79 -5.41
C ILE A 4 2.23 -5.61 -4.26
N VAL A 5 1.58 -4.93 -3.32
CA VAL A 5 0.79 -5.56 -2.26
C VAL A 5 -0.68 -5.24 -2.52
N HIS A 6 -1.51 -6.27 -2.54
CA HIS A 6 -2.94 -6.16 -2.74
C HIS A 6 -3.67 -6.27 -1.40
N PHE A 7 -4.67 -5.42 -1.21
CA PHE A 7 -5.59 -5.42 -0.09
C PHE A 7 -7.01 -5.48 -0.60
N THR A 8 -7.86 -6.17 0.15
CA THR A 8 -9.30 -6.06 0.03
C THR A 8 -9.82 -5.43 1.32
N LEU A 9 -10.41 -4.23 1.19
CA LEU A 9 -10.68 -3.33 2.31
C LEU A 9 -12.16 -2.94 2.37
N GLY A 10 -12.63 -2.67 3.59
CA GLY A 10 -13.97 -2.14 3.84
C GLY A 10 -15.12 -3.12 3.55
N PRO A 11 -16.37 -2.69 3.78
CA PRO A 11 -17.55 -3.56 3.75
C PRO A 11 -17.97 -4.01 2.35
N VAL A 12 -17.52 -3.30 1.31
CA VAL A 12 -17.81 -3.61 -0.10
C VAL A 12 -16.61 -4.23 -0.82
N MET A 13 -15.57 -4.62 -0.08
CA MET A 13 -14.44 -5.38 -0.59
C MET A 13 -13.71 -4.68 -1.74
N THR A 14 -13.40 -3.39 -1.56
CA THR A 14 -12.64 -2.61 -2.55
C THR A 14 -11.21 -3.12 -2.63
N ASN A 15 -10.69 -3.23 -3.86
CA ASN A 15 -9.31 -3.63 -4.09
C ASN A 15 -8.39 -2.41 -4.06
N THR A 16 -7.53 -2.35 -3.06
CA THR A 16 -6.49 -1.31 -2.91
C THR A 16 -5.12 -1.92 -3.17
N TYR A 17 -4.23 -1.17 -3.81
CA TYR A 17 -2.87 -1.63 -4.10
C TYR A 17 -1.83 -0.66 -3.53
N LEU A 18 -0.86 -1.20 -2.80
CA LEU A 18 0.37 -0.49 -2.43
C LEU A 18 1.47 -0.93 -3.39
N VAL A 19 1.99 0.02 -4.17
CA VAL A 19 3.04 -0.21 -5.16
C VAL A 19 4.28 0.53 -4.72
N ALA A 20 5.42 -0.16 -4.65
CA ALA A 20 6.67 0.43 -4.20
C ALA A 20 7.82 0.09 -5.15
N ASP A 21 8.78 1.01 -5.28
CA ASP A 21 10.11 0.69 -5.82
C ASP A 21 11.03 0.24 -4.70
N ASP A 22 11.42 -1.02 -4.71
CA ASP A 22 12.29 -1.62 -3.69
C ASP A 22 13.67 -0.95 -3.58
N LEU A 23 14.11 -0.25 -4.63
CA LEU A 23 15.42 0.41 -4.62
C LEU A 23 15.39 1.71 -3.80
N THR A 24 14.34 2.52 -3.97
CA THR A 24 14.23 3.84 -3.34
C THR A 24 13.39 3.80 -2.07
N GLY A 25 12.54 2.78 -1.92
CA GLY A 25 11.51 2.69 -0.89
C GLY A 25 10.34 3.64 -1.16
N GLU A 26 10.27 4.32 -2.30
CA GLU A 26 9.12 5.18 -2.62
C GLU A 26 7.91 4.32 -2.99
N ALA A 27 6.76 4.66 -2.42
CA ALA A 27 5.52 3.94 -2.63
C ALA A 27 4.34 4.86 -2.92
N ILE A 28 3.36 4.31 -3.63
CA ILE A 28 2.07 4.93 -3.90
C ILE A 28 0.94 3.98 -3.53
N VAL A 29 -0.21 4.54 -3.18
CA VAL A 29 -1.44 3.79 -2.95
C VAL A 29 -2.39 4.05 -4.12
N ILE A 30 -2.90 2.98 -4.72
CA ILE A 30 -3.87 3.02 -5.81
C ILE A 30 -5.22 2.57 -5.25
N ASP A 31 -6.25 3.38 -5.52
CA ASP A 31 -7.62 3.22 -5.04
C ASP A 31 -7.70 3.03 -3.51
N PRO A 32 -7.21 4.01 -2.72
CA PRO A 32 -7.26 3.93 -1.27
C PRO A 32 -8.72 3.87 -0.80
N ALA A 33 -9.05 2.84 -0.04
CA ALA A 33 -10.37 2.62 0.55
C ALA A 33 -10.32 2.78 2.08
N ASP A 34 -11.04 1.92 2.81
CA ASP A 34 -11.05 1.89 4.27
C ASP A 34 -9.70 1.39 4.85
N GLU A 35 -9.54 1.38 6.18
CA GLU A 35 -8.37 0.81 6.87
C GLU A 35 -7.01 1.45 6.47
N GLY A 36 -6.96 2.77 6.26
CA GLY A 36 -5.73 3.47 5.86
C GLY A 36 -4.50 3.20 6.74
N GLU A 37 -4.70 3.03 8.06
CA GLU A 37 -3.64 2.67 9.01
C GLU A 37 -2.98 1.32 8.68
N ARG A 38 -3.75 0.36 8.15
CA ARG A 38 -3.25 -0.95 7.73
C ARG A 38 -2.33 -0.81 6.51
N ILE A 39 -2.65 0.09 5.58
CA ILE A 39 -1.83 0.38 4.40
C ILE A 39 -0.51 1.05 4.83
N VAL A 40 -0.60 2.07 5.69
CA VAL A 40 0.58 2.78 6.23
C VAL A 40 1.48 1.83 7.01
N SER A 41 0.91 1.01 7.91
CA SER A 41 1.68 0.04 8.69
C SER A 41 2.39 -0.99 7.79
N GLU A 42 1.77 -1.42 6.70
CA GLU A 42 2.40 -2.34 5.75
C GLU A 42 3.57 -1.69 4.99
N ALA A 43 3.44 -0.41 4.61
CA ALA A 43 4.54 0.36 4.03
C ALA A 43 5.70 0.51 5.03
N GLU A 44 5.41 0.91 6.27
CA GLU A 44 6.41 1.09 7.32
C GLU A 44 7.16 -0.21 7.64
N LYS A 45 6.45 -1.35 7.76
CA LYS A 45 7.05 -2.67 7.99
C LYS A 45 8.07 -3.06 6.90
N ARG A 46 7.89 -2.56 5.69
CA ARG A 46 8.74 -2.84 4.52
C ARG A 46 9.80 -1.77 4.28
N GLY A 47 9.84 -0.73 5.12
CA GLY A 47 10.74 0.41 4.94
C GLY A 47 10.37 1.30 3.76
N TRP A 48 9.09 1.28 3.35
CA TRP A 48 8.57 2.09 2.25
C TRP A 48 7.95 3.39 2.77
N ARG A 49 8.05 4.45 1.96
CA ARG A 49 7.48 5.77 2.22
C ARG A 49 6.42 6.09 1.17
N ILE A 50 5.19 6.30 1.61
CA ILE A 50 4.10 6.79 0.76
C ILE A 50 4.33 8.28 0.49
N GLY A 51 4.29 8.69 -0.77
CA GLY A 51 4.47 10.06 -1.25
C GLY A 51 3.16 10.78 -1.57
#